data_AF-A0A4Q2KE17-F1
#
_entry.id   AF-A0A4Q2KE17-F1
#
_cell.length_a   1.000
_cell.length_b   1.000
_cell.length_c   1.000
_cell.angle_alpha   90.00
_cell.angle_beta   90.00
_cell.angle_gamma   90.00
#
_symmetry.space_group_name_H-M   'P 1'
#
loop_
_entity.id
_entity.type
_entity.pdbx_description
1 polymer ?
#
loop_
_entity_poly.entity_id
_entity_poly.type
_entity_poly.pdbx_seq_one_letter_code
_entity_poly.pdbx_strand_id
1 'polypeptide(L)'
;MDGEKIKGALLERALGYDADEVVEEYGFSEGEAVLVKRKVTKKRVPPDIQAAKMLLDGAPPLTSLSDEQLQKEKERLLLLLKEEQT
;
A
#
# COMPACT_ATOMS: atom_id res chain seq x y z
N MET A 1 -17.14 3.13 -0.25
CA MET A 1 -16.05 4.12 -0.45
C MET A 1 -14.94 3.99 0.58
N ASP A 2 -15.20 3.68 1.85
CA ASP A 2 -14.11 3.53 2.85
C ASP A 2 -13.37 2.20 2.77
N GLY A 3 -14.06 1.10 2.41
CA GLY A 3 -13.44 -0.23 2.33
C GLY A 3 -12.34 -0.36 1.28
N GLU A 4 -12.49 0.26 0.10
CA GLU A 4 -11.45 0.23 -0.93
C GLU A 4 -10.20 1.02 -0.52
N LYS A 5 -10.38 2.15 0.17
CA LYS A 5 -9.26 2.93 0.72
C LYS A 5 -8.49 2.15 1.78
N ILE A 6 -9.21 1.45 2.67
CA ILE A 6 -8.60 0.58 3.69
C ILE A 6 -7.82 -0.55 3.02
N LYS A 7 -8.41 -1.19 1.99
CA LYS A 7 -7.75 -2.27 1.25
C LYS A 7 -6.49 -1.77 0.53
N GLY A 8 -6.53 -0.57 -0.05
CA GLY A 8 -5.37 0.08 -0.66
C GLY A 8 -4.25 0.36 0.33
N ALA A 9 -4.57 0.97 1.48
CA ALA A 9 -3.58 1.23 2.54
C ALA A 9 -2.97 -0.07 3.10
N LEU A 10 -3.79 -1.13 3.23
CA LEU A 10 -3.31 -2.43 3.66
C LEU A 10 -2.36 -3.07 2.63
N LEU A 11 -2.63 -2.88 1.33
CA LEU A 11 -1.76 -3.32 0.24
C LEU A 11 -0.42 -2.58 0.25
N GLU A 12 -0.42 -1.24 0.39
CA GLU A 12 0.82 -0.47 0.51
C GLU A 12 1.66 -0.96 1.70
N ARG A 13 1.01 -1.22 2.85
CA ARG A 13 1.68 -1.77 4.03
C ARG A 13 2.26 -3.16 3.78
N ALA A 14 1.53 -4.02 3.07
CA ALA A 14 1.97 -5.37 2.74
C ALA A 14 3.19 -5.38 1.80
N LEU A 15 3.23 -4.46 0.83
CA LEU A 15 4.33 -4.35 -0.14
C LEU A 15 5.51 -3.49 0.36
N GLY A 16 5.27 -2.68 1.39
CA GLY A 16 6.20 -1.65 1.81
C GLY A 16 6.07 -0.41 0.92
N TYR A 17 6.44 0.75 1.47
CA TYR A 17 6.30 2.03 0.81
C TYR A 17 7.31 3.04 1.36
N ASP A 18 7.55 4.12 0.62
CA ASP A 18 8.33 5.25 1.11
C ASP A 18 7.39 6.30 1.71
N ALA A 19 7.76 6.85 2.87
CA ALA A 19 7.00 7.86 3.58
C ALA A 19 7.86 9.09 3.84
N ASP A 20 7.28 10.27 3.68
CA ASP A 20 7.92 11.53 4.01
C ASP A 20 7.61 11.89 5.48
N GLU A 21 8.65 12.01 6.29
CA GLU A 21 8.57 12.59 7.62
C GLU A 21 8.96 14.06 7.56
N VAL A 22 8.00 14.94 7.84
CA VAL A 22 8.18 16.39 7.79
C VAL A 22 8.30 16.93 9.20
N VAL A 23 9.43 17.57 9.50
CA VAL A 23 9.69 18.29 10.74
C VAL A 23 9.73 19.77 10.44
N GLU A 24 8.85 20.54 11.07
CA GLU A 24 8.74 21.98 10.92
C GLU A 24 9.02 22.66 12.27
N GLU A 25 10.00 23.55 12.28
CA GLU A 25 10.36 24.37 13.44
C GLU A 25 9.81 25.77 13.22
N TYR A 26 8.99 26.25 14.17
CA TYR A 26 8.38 27.57 14.15
C TYR A 26 9.03 28.47 15.21
N GLY A 27 9.33 29.71 14.85
CA GLY A 27 9.77 30.77 15.75
C GLY A 27 8.71 31.85 15.85
N PHE A 28 8.82 32.76 16.82
CA PHE A 28 7.91 33.90 16.94
C PHE A 28 8.59 35.17 16.45
N SER A 29 7.94 35.87 15.52
CA SER A 29 8.34 37.21 15.06
C SER A 29 7.11 38.10 15.09
N GLU A 30 7.22 39.27 15.74
CA GLU A 30 6.12 40.26 15.84
C GLU A 30 4.81 39.69 16.42
N GLY A 31 4.89 38.63 17.24
CA GLY A 31 3.72 37.98 17.85
C GLY A 31 3.10 36.87 17.01
N GLU A 32 3.59 36.62 15.79
CA GLU A 32 3.13 35.54 14.92
C GLU A 32 4.13 34.39 14.86
N ALA A 33 3.62 33.15 14.76
CA ALA A 33 4.45 31.97 14.55
C ALA A 33 4.86 31.88 13.06
N VAL A 34 6.15 32.04 12.80
CA VAL A 34 6.75 31.95 11.47
C VAL A 34 7.52 30.64 11.33
N LEU A 35 7.37 29.96 10.20
CA LEU A 35 8.14 28.75 9.89
C LEU A 35 9.61 29.12 9.70
N VAL A 36 10.47 28.66 10.59
CA VAL A 36 11.92 28.97 10.59
C VAL A 36 12.71 27.91 9.84
N LYS A 37 12.28 26.65 9.93
CA LYS A 37 12.98 25.54 9.28
C LYS A 37 12.04 24.39 8.98
N ARG A 38 12.21 23.78 7.80
CA ARG A 38 11.49 22.59 7.37
C ARG A 38 12.48 21.53 6.94
N LYS A 39 12.42 20.36 7.56
CA LYS A 39 13.23 19.19 7.23
C LYS A 39 12.31 18.07 6.77
N VAL A 40 12.48 17.61 5.54
CA VAL A 40 11.76 16.44 5.00
C VAL A 40 12.73 15.27 4.94
N THR A 41 12.39 14.16 5.60
CA THR A 41 13.17 12.93 5.61
C THR A 41 12.37 11.82 4.96
N LYS A 42 12.90 11.24 3.88
CA LYS A 42 12.30 10.04 3.28
C LYS A 42 12.67 8.81 4.10
N LYS A 43 11.67 8.12 4.63
CA LYS A 43 11.83 6.85 5.35
C LYS A 43 11.20 5.73 4.54
N ARG A 44 11.95 4.65 4.37
CA ARG A 44 11.41 3.43 3.79
C ARG A 44 10.72 2.60 4.86
N VAL A 45 9.44 2.34 4.67
CA VAL A 45 8.67 1.38 5.45
C VAL A 45 8.82 0.02 4.78
N PRO A 46 9.38 -0.99 5.47
CA PRO A 46 9.55 -2.31 4.87
C PRO A 46 8.19 -3.01 4.69
N PRO A 47 8.14 -4.03 3.80
CA PRO A 47 6.98 -4.90 3.65
C PRO A 47 6.53 -5.52 4.97
N ASP A 48 5.22 -5.61 5.20
CA ASP A 48 4.62 -6.19 6.42
C ASP A 48 3.89 -7.50 6.13
N ILE A 49 4.42 -8.59 6.71
CA ILE A 49 3.86 -9.93 6.53
C ILE A 49 2.46 -10.09 7.16
N GLN A 50 2.15 -9.34 8.23
CA GLN A 50 0.82 -9.40 8.84
C GLN A 50 -0.23 -8.75 7.93
N ALA A 51 0.12 -7.61 7.31
CA ALA A 51 -0.74 -6.98 6.32
C ALA A 51 -0.96 -7.88 5.09
N ALA A 52 0.11 -8.54 4.61
CA ALA A 52 0.01 -9.51 3.53
C ALA A 52 -0.92 -10.68 3.90
N LYS A 53 -0.77 -11.24 5.11
CA LYS A 53 -1.63 -12.32 5.61
C LYS A 53 -3.11 -11.92 5.66
N MET A 54 -3.42 -10.74 6.19
CA MET A 54 -4.80 -10.24 6.26
C MET A 54 -5.46 -10.12 4.88
N LEU A 55 -4.70 -9.72 3.86
CA LEU A 55 -5.19 -9.65 2.48
C LEU A 55 -5.47 -11.05 1.90
N LEU A 56 -4.60 -12.02 2.20
CA LEU A 56 -4.76 -13.41 1.74
C LEU A 56 -5.93 -14.11 2.44
N ASP A 57 -6.08 -13.92 3.75
CA ASP A 57 -7.17 -14.50 4.55
C ASP A 57 -8.54 -13.89 4.17
N GLY A 58 -8.57 -12.65 3.66
CA GLY A 58 -9.78 -12.00 3.16
C GLY A 58 -10.23 -12.47 1.77
N ALA A 59 -9.39 -13.20 1.04
CA ALA A 59 -9.76 -13.80 -0.23
C ALA A 59 -10.39 -15.19 -0.01
N PRO A 60 -11.38 -15.61 -0.83
CA PRO A 60 -11.84 -17.00 -0.80
C PRO A 60 -10.64 -17.92 -1.03
N PRO A 61 -10.45 -18.97 -0.20
CA PRO A 61 -9.35 -19.89 -0.42
C PRO A 61 -9.48 -20.51 -1.80
N LEU A 62 -8.38 -20.70 -2.53
CA LEU A 62 -8.40 -21.24 -3.89
C LEU A 62 -9.11 -22.60 -3.95
N THR A 63 -9.03 -23.37 -2.88
CA THR A 63 -9.71 -24.67 -2.71
C THR A 63 -11.24 -24.57 -2.64
N SER A 64 -11.79 -23.37 -2.49
CA SER A 64 -13.24 -23.11 -2.49
C SER A 64 -13.80 -22.73 -3.86
N LEU A 65 -12.92 -22.52 -4.86
CA LEU A 65 -13.32 -22.18 -6.22
C LEU A 65 -13.63 -23.45 -7.02
N SER A 66 -14.58 -23.36 -7.95
CA SER A 66 -14.84 -24.44 -8.91
C SER A 66 -13.73 -24.55 -9.96
N ASP A 67 -13.65 -25.69 -10.65
CA ASP A 67 -12.71 -25.90 -11.76
C ASP A 67 -12.85 -24.83 -12.85
N GLU A 68 -14.07 -24.42 -13.16
CA GLU A 68 -14.34 -23.35 -14.13
C GLU A 68 -13.82 -21.97 -13.65
N GLN A 69 -13.97 -21.66 -12.36
CA GLN A 69 -13.47 -20.42 -11.78
C GLN A 69 -11.95 -20.41 -11.73
N LEU A 70 -11.32 -21.54 -11.38
CA LEU A 70 -9.87 -21.71 -11.38
C LEU A 70 -9.28 -21.57 -12.78
N GLN A 71 -9.93 -22.16 -13.79
CA GLN A 71 -9.50 -22.06 -15.18
C GLN A 71 -9.56 -20.61 -15.69
N LYS A 72 -10.61 -19.86 -15.35
CA LYS A 72 -10.71 -18.43 -15.65
C LYS A 72 -9.62 -17.60 -14.97
N GLU A 73 -9.35 -17.86 -13.69
CA GLU A 73 -8.31 -17.11 -12.96
C GLU A 73 -6.92 -17.43 -13.53
N LYS A 74 -6.65 -18.69 -13.90
CA LYS A 74 -5.43 -19.08 -14.60
C LYS A 74 -5.24 -18.32 -15.92
N GLU A 75 -6.28 -18.24 -16.75
CA GLU A 75 -6.23 -17.54 -18.04
C GLU A 75 -5.96 -16.04 -17.85
N ARG A 76 -6.63 -15.41 -16.87
CA ARG A 76 -6.40 -14.02 -16.49
C ARG A 76 -4.94 -13.77 -16.07
N LEU A 77 -4.38 -14.62 -15.20
CA LEU A 77 -3.00 -14.48 -14.73
C LEU A 77 -1.97 -14.65 -15.86
N LEU A 78 -2.21 -15.57 -16.79
CA LEU A 78 -1.35 -15.76 -17.97
C LEU A 78 -1.37 -14.54 -18.90
N LEU A 79 -2.51 -13.83 -19.00
CA LEU A 79 -2.60 -12.60 -19.77
C LEU A 79 -1.78 -11.48 -19.13
N LEU A 80 -1.95 -11.25 -17.82
CA LEU A 80 -1.19 -10.26 -17.05
C LEU A 80 0.32 -10.46 -17.17
N LEU A 81 0.80 -11.71 -17.09
CA LEU A 81 2.23 -12.04 -17.25
C LEU A 81 2.76 -11.72 -18.65
N LYS A 82 1.93 -11.85 -19.69
CA LYS A 82 2.33 -11.47 -21.05
C LYS A 82 2.41 -9.96 -21.19
N GLU A 83 1.46 -9.23 -20.61
CA GLU A 83 1.43 -7.77 -20.63
C GLU A 83 2.63 -7.17 -19.87
N GLU A 84 3.03 -7.75 -18.73
CA GLU A 84 4.18 -7.28 -17.94
C GLU A 84 5.54 -7.59 -18.59
N GLN A 85 5.60 -8.57 -19.50
CA GLN A 85 6.80 -8.93 -20.27
C GLN A 85 6.94 -8.16 -21.60
N THR A 86 5.95 -7.34 -21.97
CA THR A 86 5.93 -6.56 -23.22
C THR A 86 6.29 -5.10 -22.98
#